data_AF-A0A7W9H2S4-F1
#
_entry.id   AF-A0A7W9H2S4-F1
#
_cell.length_a   1.000
_cell.length_b   1.000
_cell.length_c   1.000
_cell.angle_alpha   90.00
_cell.angle_beta   90.00
_cell.angle_gamma   90.00
#
_symmetry.space_group_name_H-M   'P 1'
#
loop_
_entity.id
_entity.type
_entity.pdbx_description
1 polymer ?
#
loop_
_entity_poly.entity_id
_entity_poly.type
_entity_poly.pdbx_seq_one_letter_code
_entity_poly.pdbx_strand_id
1 'polypeptide(L)' 'MIGGWAQRPDGEIVWRILDEEGVGREALAAIEKEAERLSGWVGATRITPRFRTPLEKELAA' A
#
# COMPACT_ATOMS: atom_id res chain seq x y z
N MET A 1 -12.92 6.58 -3.86
CA MET A 1 -11.56 6.09 -3.57
C MET A 1 -11.56 4.61 -3.94
N ILE A 2 -10.65 4.16 -4.80
CA ILE A 2 -10.63 2.76 -5.31
C ILE A 2 -9.75 1.82 -4.46
N GLY A 3 -9.03 2.35 -3.46
CA GLY A 3 -8.06 1.60 -2.67
C GLY A 3 -7.18 2.50 -1.80
N GLY A 4 -6.18 1.90 -1.16
CA GLY A 4 -5.17 2.59 -0.35
C GLY A 4 -3.95 1.71 -0.07
N TRP A 5 -2.89 2.34 0.46
CA TRP A 5 -1.67 1.66 0.91
C TRP A 5 -1.21 2.22 2.25
N ALA A 6 -0.41 1.43 2.96
CA ALA A 6 0.21 1.81 4.22
C ALA A 6 1.59 1.17 4.38
N GLN A 7 2.33 1.62 5.39
CA GLN A 7 3.55 0.97 5.83
C GLN A 7 3.33 0.40 7.23
N ARG A 8 3.59 -0.89 7.42
CA ARG A 8 3.56 -1.53 8.74
C ARG A 8 4.76 -1.10 9.60
N PRO A 9 4.72 -1.29 10.93
CA PRO A 9 5.83 -0.94 11.81
C PRO A 9 7.16 -1.61 11.43
N ASP A 10 7.10 -2.83 10.89
CA ASP A 10 8.25 -3.58 10.38
C ASP A 10 8.82 -3.05 9.06
N GLY A 11 8.09 -2.16 8.38
CA GLY A 11 8.49 -1.52 7.13
C GLY A 11 7.82 -2.11 5.89
N GLU A 12 7.01 -3.16 6.01
CA GLU A 12 6.30 -3.75 4.89
C GLU A 12 5.33 -2.74 4.25
N ILE A 13 5.38 -2.62 2.92
CA ILE A 13 4.41 -1.86 2.14
C ILE A 13 3.21 -2.77 1.85
N VAL A 14 2.06 -2.42 2.39
CA VAL A 14 0.81 -3.14 2.18
C VAL A 14 -0.19 -2.27 1.44
N TRP A 15 -1.05 -2.89 0.64
CA TRP A 15 -2.06 -2.18 -0.13
C TRP A 15 -3.34 -3.00 -0.25
N ARG A 16 -4.43 -2.32 -0.56
CA ARG A 16 -5.74 -2.94 -0.80
C ARG A 16 -6.51 -2.13 -1.82
N ILE A 17 -7.10 -2.82 -2.78
CA ILE A 17 -8.12 -2.29 -3.67
C ILE A 17 -9.49 -2.54 -3.02
N LEU A 18 -10.37 -1.54 -3.00
CA LEU A 18 -11.70 -1.62 -2.40
C LEU A 18 -12.76 -2.10 -3.39
N ASP A 19 -12.58 -1.79 -4.66
CA ASP A 19 -13.43 -2.21 -5.77
C ASP A 19 -12.57 -2.92 -6.80
N GLU A 20 -12.64 -4.25 -6.81
CA GLU A 20 -11.88 -5.10 -7.70
C GLU A 20 -12.58 -5.28 -9.07
N GLU A 21 -13.79 -4.73 -9.25
CA GLU A 21 -14.50 -4.83 -10.52
C GLU A 21 -13.70 -4.14 -11.63
N GLY A 22 -13.36 -4.90 -12.67
CA GLY A 22 -12.54 -4.43 -13.79
C GLY A 22 -11.04 -4.39 -13.52
N VAL A 23 -10.56 -4.82 -12.35
CA VAL A 23 -9.12 -4.93 -12.06
C VAL A 23 -8.59 -6.26 -12.63
N GLY A 24 -7.87 -6.18 -13.74
CA GLY A 24 -7.22 -7.32 -14.36
C GLY A 24 -5.92 -7.73 -13.67
N ARG A 25 -5.45 -8.96 -13.96
CA ARG A 25 -4.19 -9.51 -13.44
C ARG A 25 -2.97 -8.63 -13.72
N GLU A 26 -2.92 -7.98 -14.88
CA GLU A 26 -1.82 -7.07 -15.24
C GLU A 26 -1.75 -5.86 -14.32
N ALA A 27 -2.91 -5.31 -13.91
CA ALA A 27 -2.97 -4.20 -12.97
C ALA A 27 -2.49 -4.62 -11.58
N LEU A 28 -2.91 -5.80 -11.10
CA LEU A 28 -2.43 -6.36 -9.83
C LEU A 28 -0.91 -6.55 -9.84
N ALA A 29 -0.37 -7.17 -10.89
CA ALA A 29 1.07 -7.36 -11.05
C ALA A 29 1.85 -6.04 -11.11
N ALA A 30 1.27 -5.01 -11.74
CA ALA A 30 1.87 -3.67 -11.77
C ALA A 30 1.91 -3.03 -10.38
N ILE A 31 0.86 -3.20 -9.57
CA ILE A 31 0.80 -2.69 -8.20
C ILE A 31 1.80 -3.44 -7.30
N GLU A 32 1.90 -4.76 -7.41
CA GLU A 32 2.88 -5.56 -6.67
C GLU A 32 4.31 -5.10 -6.96
N LYS A 33 4.67 -4.95 -8.24
CA LYS A 33 5.98 -4.45 -8.66
C LYS A 33 6.26 -3.06 -8.10
N GLU A 34 5.26 -2.19 -8.07
CA GLU A 34 5.42 -0.84 -7.53
C GLU A 34 5.55 -0.83 -6.01
N ALA A 35 4.84 -1.71 -5.30
CA ALA A 35 4.99 -1.89 -3.86
C ALA A 35 6.39 -2.38 -3.49
N GLU A 36 6.95 -3.34 -4.24
CA GLU A 36 8.34 -3.80 -4.08
C GLU A 36 9.35 -2.67 -4.35
N ARG A 37 9.15 -1.93 -5.44
CA ARG A 37 10.00 -0.77 -5.77
C ARG A 37 9.96 0.30 -4.68
N LEU A 38 8.77 0.58 -4.15
CA LEU A 38 8.56 1.55 -3.08
C LEU A 38 9.23 1.08 -1.79
N SER A 39 9.11 -0.20 -1.45
CA SER A 39 9.78 -0.80 -0.29
C SER A 39 11.30 -0.60 -0.35
N GLY A 40 11.91 -0.89 -1.52
CA GLY A 40 13.34 -0.65 -1.74
C GLY A 40 13.75 0.83 -1.68
N TRP A 41 12.89 1.73 -2.15
CA TRP A 41 13.16 3.18 -2.12
C TRP A 41 13.06 3.78 -0.71
N VAL A 42 12.06 3.37 0.08
CA VAL A 42 11.86 3.84 1.46
C VAL A 42 12.91 3.25 2.41
N GLY A 43 13.30 1.99 2.19
CA GLY A 43 14.30 1.29 2.99
C GLY A 43 13.96 1.24 4.48
N ALA A 44 14.88 1.70 5.33
CA ALA A 44 14.69 1.74 6.78
C ALA A 44 13.79 2.88 7.27
N THR A 45 13.38 3.80 6.39
CA THR A 45 12.54 4.94 6.77
C THR A 45 11.14 4.46 7.17
N ARG A 46 10.53 5.11 8.17
CA ARG A 46 9.15 4.86 8.59
C ARG A 46 8.29 6.09 8.35
N ILE A 47 7.32 5.97 7.45
CA ILE A 47 6.42 7.07 7.07
C ILE A 47 5.24 7.09 8.04
N THR A 48 5.03 8.22 8.70
CA THR A 48 3.85 8.45 9.56
C THR A 48 2.96 9.53 8.93
N PRO A 49 1.80 9.16 8.32
CA PRO A 49 0.92 10.13 7.70
C PRO A 49 0.30 11.09 8.72
N ARG A 50 0.24 12.39 8.40
CA ARG A 50 -0.40 13.41 9.25
C ARG A 50 -1.93 13.22 9.34
N PHE A 51 -2.54 12.75 8.26
CA PHE A 51 -3.99 12.54 8.14
C PHE A 51 -4.29 11.10 7.77
N ARG A 52 -4.32 10.24 8.78
CA ARG A 52 -4.56 8.80 8.64
C ARG A 52 -6.02 8.50 8.33
N THR A 53 -6.28 7.88 7.17
CA THR A 53 -7.61 7.39 6.77
C THR A 53 -7.96 6.12 7.55
N PRO A 54 -9.25 5.73 7.68
CA PRO A 54 -9.61 4.45 8.31
C PRO A 54 -8.90 3.25 7.66
N LEU A 55 -8.89 3.17 6.32
CA LEU A 55 -8.22 2.10 5.59
C LEU A 55 -6.70 2.08 5.85
N GLU A 56 -6.04 3.24 5.91
CA GLU A 56 -4.61 3.28 6.23
C GLU A 56 -4.32 2.74 7.63
N LYS A 57 -5.15 3.07 8.62
CA LYS A 57 -4.99 2.54 9.99
C LYS A 57 -5.19 1.04 10.06
N GLU A 58 -6.17 0.50 9.32
CA GLU A 58 -6.40 -0.94 9.23
C GLU A 58 -5.22 -1.67 8.59
N LEU A 59 -4.62 -1.07 7.56
CA LEU A 59 -3.49 -1.67 6.85
C LEU A 59 -2.17 -1.56 7.63
N ALA A 60 -1.95 -0.46 8.36
CA ALA A 60 -0.75 -0.22 9.16
C ALA A 60 -0.71 -0.97 10.51
N ALA A 61 -1.80 -1.66 10.87
CA ALA A 61 -1.92 -2.42 12.13
C ALA A 61 -1.04 -3.67 12.16
#